data_AF-A0A8D4VMQ4-F1
#
_entry.id   AF-A0A8D4VMQ4-F1
#
_cell.length_a   1.000
_cell.length_b   1.000
_cell.length_c   1.000
_cell.angle_alpha   90.00
_cell.angle_beta   90.00
_cell.angle_gamma   90.00
#
_symmetry.space_group_name_H-M   'P 1'
#
loop_
_entity.id
_entity.type
_entity.pdbx_description
1 polymer ?
#
loop_
_entity_poly.entity_id
_entity_poly.type
_entity_poly.pdbx_seq_one_letter_code
_entity_poly.pdbx_strand_id
1 'polypeptide(L)'
;MNINVFLIRLMQFITFALFIFAALVYAGVFLLVPLDILFQGTRVLHGMGFPVVLAFLGAGAALGWLGKKVWEMPALWQLVLDIGMQLVAHGREQIKRYDDVLASYQTSSPQSK
;
A
#
# COMPACT_ATOMS: atom_id res chain seq x y z
N MET A 1 -32.31 14.47 6.09
CA MET A 1 -31.52 13.23 5.93
C MET A 1 -31.23 12.69 7.33
N ASN A 2 -31.55 11.43 7.63
CA ASN A 2 -31.35 10.86 8.96
C ASN A 2 -29.87 10.96 9.36
N ILE A 3 -29.58 11.54 10.53
CA ILE A 3 -28.22 11.77 11.02
C ILE A 3 -27.42 10.45 11.04
N ASN A 4 -28.09 9.33 11.32
CA ASN A 4 -27.52 7.98 11.34
C ASN A 4 -27.00 7.55 9.95
N VAL A 5 -27.76 7.82 8.89
CA VAL A 5 -27.39 7.49 7.50
C VAL A 5 -26.17 8.31 7.08
N PHE A 6 -26.11 9.58 7.48
CA PHE A 6 -24.96 10.44 7.23
C PHE A 6 -23.70 9.92 7.96
N LEU A 7 -23.82 9.56 9.24
CA LEU A 7 -22.72 9.02 10.04
C LEU A 7 -22.17 7.71 9.43
N ILE A 8 -23.04 6.80 8.99
CA ILE A 8 -22.62 5.55 8.37
C ILE A 8 -21.82 5.81 7.08
N ARG A 9 -22.32 6.71 6.21
CA ARG A 9 -21.61 7.08 4.97
C ARG A 9 -20.27 7.77 5.24
N LEU A 10 -20.20 8.61 6.28
CA LEU A 10 -18.95 9.26 6.69
C LEU A 10 -17.92 8.22 7.15
N MET A 11 -18.33 7.27 7.99
CA MET A 11 -17.46 6.18 8.45
C MET A 11 -17.02 5.25 7.31
N GLN A 12 -17.91 4.94 6.37
CA GLN A 12 -17.60 4.20 5.15
C GLN A 12 -16.53 4.91 4.32
N PHE A 13 -16.68 6.23 4.12
CA PHE A 13 -15.72 7.04 3.39
C PHE A 13 -14.34 7.08 4.07
N ILE A 14 -14.30 7.31 5.39
CA ILE A 14 -13.04 7.33 6.15
C ILE A 14 -12.33 5.97 6.05
N THR A 15 -13.08 4.88 6.23
CA THR A 15 -12.50 3.52 6.15
C THR A 15 -11.95 3.26 4.75
N PHE A 16 -12.69 3.63 3.72
CA PHE A 16 -12.22 3.52 2.34
C PHE A 16 -10.94 4.33 2.08
N ALA A 17 -10.88 5.56 2.57
CA ALA A 17 -9.70 6.42 2.44
C ALA A 17 -8.48 5.81 3.15
N LEU A 18 -8.67 5.19 4.32
CA LEU A 18 -7.59 4.47 5.03
C LEU A 18 -7.07 3.26 4.24
N PHE A 19 -7.96 2.50 3.58
CA PHE A 19 -7.54 1.39 2.72
C PHE A 19 -6.76 1.86 1.49
N ILE A 20 -7.21 2.92 0.82
CA ILE A 20 -6.45 3.53 -0.28
C ILE A 20 -5.09 4.00 0.20
N PHE A 21 -5.04 4.69 1.34
CA PHE A 21 -3.78 5.14 1.93
C PHE A 21 -2.85 3.96 2.22
N ALA A 22 -3.34 2.89 2.83
CA ALA A 22 -2.56 1.69 3.10
C ALA A 22 -2.04 1.05 1.80
N ALA A 23 -2.86 0.98 0.74
CA ALA A 23 -2.44 0.46 -0.55
C ALA A 23 -1.36 1.33 -1.21
N LEU A 24 -1.48 2.66 -1.10
CA LEU A 24 -0.46 3.60 -1.57
C LEU A 24 0.84 3.47 -0.78
N VAL A 25 0.77 3.32 0.54
CA VAL A 25 1.95 3.07 1.38
C VAL A 25 2.61 1.74 0.99
N TYR A 26 1.82 0.68 0.80
CA TYR A 26 2.33 -0.62 0.35
C TYR A 26 3.11 -0.48 -0.95
N ALA A 27 2.51 0.10 -1.99
CA ALA A 27 3.18 0.35 -3.26
C ALA A 27 4.40 1.30 -3.11
N GLY A 28 4.28 2.33 -2.28
CA GLY A 28 5.33 3.29 -2.00
C GLY A 28 6.55 2.64 -1.37
N VAL A 29 6.38 1.72 -0.43
CA VAL A 29 7.49 0.98 0.19
C VAL A 29 8.26 0.16 -0.85
N PHE A 30 7.58 -0.52 -1.78
CA PHE A 30 8.24 -1.27 -2.85
C PHE A 30 9.08 -0.39 -3.79
N LEU A 31 8.71 0.89 -3.96
CA LEU A 31 9.47 1.84 -4.76
C LEU A 31 10.60 2.50 -3.96
N LEU A 32 10.30 2.92 -2.73
CA LEU A 32 11.20 3.71 -1.88
C LEU A 32 12.33 2.86 -1.31
N VAL A 33 12.08 1.60 -0.93
CA VAL A 33 13.10 0.75 -0.30
C VAL A 33 14.31 0.51 -1.21
N PRO A 34 14.15 0.07 -2.48
CA PRO A 34 15.30 -0.10 -3.38
C PRO A 34 16.04 1.22 -3.62
N LEU A 35 15.29 2.32 -3.74
CA LEU A 35 15.85 3.65 -3.97
C LEU A 35 16.68 4.11 -2.76
N ASP A 36 16.16 3.92 -1.55
CA ASP A 36 16.86 4.24 -0.31
C ASP A 36 18.14 3.41 -0.14
N ILE A 37 18.08 2.09 -0.43
CA ILE A 37 19.27 1.22 -0.45
C ILE A 37 20.32 1.75 -1.43
N LEU A 38 19.91 2.20 -2.63
CA LEU A 38 20.81 2.78 -3.62
C LEU A 38 21.51 4.04 -3.08
N PHE A 39 20.75 4.97 -2.49
CA PHE A 39 21.27 6.21 -1.94
C PHE A 39 22.21 5.96 -0.77
N GLN A 40 21.84 5.07 0.15
CA GLN A 40 22.68 4.70 1.28
C GLN A 40 23.97 4.00 0.82
N GLY A 41 23.87 3.04 -0.11
CA GLY A 41 25.03 2.37 -0.69
C GLY A 41 25.99 3.35 -1.38
N THR A 42 25.44 4.30 -2.15
CA THR A 42 26.21 5.36 -2.79
C THR A 42 26.90 6.25 -1.76
N ARG A 43 26.20 6.64 -0.68
CA ARG A 43 26.75 7.48 0.38
C ARG A 43 27.88 6.79 1.14
N VAL A 44 27.75 5.49 1.41
CA VAL A 44 28.78 4.69 2.08
C VAL A 44 30.04 4.58 1.21
N LEU A 45 29.89 4.27 -0.07
CA LEU A 45 31.02 4.20 -1.02
C LEU A 45 31.67 5.58 -1.21
N HIS A 46 30.87 6.63 -1.31
CA HIS A 46 31.39 7.99 -1.42
C HIS A 46 32.16 8.41 -0.14
N GLY A 47 31.66 8.06 1.04
CA GLY A 47 32.32 8.30 2.31
C GLY A 47 33.67 7.59 2.47
N MET A 48 33.92 6.51 1.70
CA MET A 48 35.22 5.83 1.62
C MET A 48 36.18 6.46 0.60
N GLY A 49 35.82 7.60 -0.01
CA GLY A 49 36.67 8.34 -0.93
C GLY A 49 36.43 8.06 -2.42
N PHE A 50 35.43 7.24 -2.77
CA PHE A 50 35.07 7.03 -4.17
C PHE A 50 34.34 8.25 -4.76
N PRO A 51 34.61 8.65 -6.01
CA PRO A 51 33.80 9.63 -6.73
C PRO A 51 32.33 9.21 -6.78
N VAL A 52 31.41 10.15 -6.63
CA VAL A 52 29.95 9.91 -6.59
C VAL A 52 29.46 9.04 -7.74
N VAL A 53 30.00 9.26 -8.96
CA VAL A 53 29.62 8.50 -10.16
C VAL A 53 29.99 7.02 -10.03
N LEU A 54 31.20 6.71 -9.55
CA LEU A 54 31.67 5.33 -9.36
C LEU A 54 30.94 4.65 -8.19
N ALA A 55 30.70 5.40 -7.11
CA ALA A 55 29.92 4.94 -5.97
C ALA A 55 28.48 4.57 -6.38
N PHE A 56 27.83 5.38 -7.20
CA PHE A 56 26.48 5.14 -7.69
C PHE A 56 26.41 3.92 -8.61
N LEU A 57 27.37 3.78 -9.53
CA LEU A 57 27.45 2.61 -10.41
C LEU A 57 27.70 1.31 -9.62
N GLY A 58 28.59 1.35 -8.61
CA GLY A 58 28.84 0.21 -7.74
C GLY A 58 27.63 -0.19 -6.90
N ALA A 59 26.98 0.77 -6.25
CA ALA A 59 25.75 0.55 -5.50
C ALA A 59 24.61 0.06 -6.40
N GLY A 60 24.49 0.62 -7.61
CA GLY A 60 23.51 0.21 -8.62
C GLY A 60 23.72 -1.23 -9.10
N ALA A 61 24.96 -1.63 -9.34
CA ALA A 61 25.29 -3.01 -9.70
C ALA A 61 24.96 -4.00 -8.57
N ALA A 62 25.28 -3.64 -7.32
CA ALA A 62 24.93 -4.45 -6.15
C ALA A 62 23.41 -4.59 -5.98
N LEU A 63 22.67 -3.49 -6.12
CA LEU A 63 21.21 -3.48 -6.06
C LEU A 63 20.59 -4.28 -7.21
N GLY A 64 21.14 -4.15 -8.43
CA GLY A 64 20.70 -4.92 -9.59
C GLY A 64 20.91 -6.43 -9.42
N TRP A 65 22.04 -6.83 -8.81
CA TRP A 65 22.28 -8.24 -8.46
C TRP A 65 21.28 -8.74 -7.41
N LEU A 66 20.97 -7.93 -6.40
CA LEU A 66 19.98 -8.25 -5.38
C LEU A 66 18.58 -8.39 -6.01
N GLY A 67 18.20 -7.46 -6.90
CA GLY A 67 16.96 -7.50 -7.66
C GLY A 67 16.84 -8.76 -8.52
N LYS A 68 17.93 -9.17 -9.18
CA LYS A 68 17.99 -10.44 -9.91
C LYS A 68 17.74 -11.64 -8.99
N LYS A 69 18.32 -11.68 -7.80
CA LYS A 69 18.10 -12.77 -6.83
C LYS A 69 16.66 -12.85 -6.36
N VAL A 70 16.02 -11.71 -6.13
CA VAL A 70 14.59 -11.66 -5.79
C VAL A 70 13.74 -12.14 -6.97
N TRP A 71 14.10 -11.76 -8.21
CA TRP A 71 13.39 -12.21 -9.42
C TRP A 71 13.47 -13.72 -9.63
N GLU A 72 14.61 -14.34 -9.29
CA GLU A 72 14.80 -15.79 -9.34
C GLU A 72 13.93 -16.55 -8.31
N MET A 73 13.25 -15.86 -7.39
CA MET A 73 12.37 -16.44 -6.38
C MET A 73 10.90 -16.13 -6.71
N PRO A 74 10.25 -16.87 -7.63
CA PRO A 74 8.90 -16.56 -8.11
C PRO A 74 7.85 -16.56 -6.99
N ALA A 75 8.04 -17.38 -5.95
CA ALA A 75 7.15 -17.42 -4.78
C ALA A 75 7.12 -16.09 -4.02
N LEU A 76 8.24 -15.37 -3.93
CA LEU A 76 8.28 -14.05 -3.27
C LEU A 76 7.49 -13.01 -4.07
N TRP A 77 7.66 -12.99 -5.39
CA TRP A 77 6.92 -12.06 -6.25
C TRP A 77 5.42 -12.32 -6.20
N GLN A 78 5.00 -13.59 -6.24
CA GLN A 78 3.61 -13.97 -6.09
C GLN A 78 3.04 -13.53 -4.75
N LEU A 79 3.77 -13.78 -3.65
CA LEU A 79 3.35 -13.38 -2.31
C LEU A 79 3.12 -11.86 -2.22
N VAL A 80 4.02 -11.06 -2.80
CA VAL A 80 3.90 -9.59 -2.83
C VAL A 80 2.63 -9.15 -3.57
N LEU A 81 2.35 -9.76 -4.72
CA LEU A 81 1.14 -9.47 -5.48
C LEU A 81 -0.12 -9.91 -4.72
N ASP A 82 -0.10 -11.09 -4.12
CA ASP A 82 -1.21 -11.64 -3.35
C ASP A 82 -1.56 -10.75 -2.16
N ILE A 83 -0.56 -10.28 -1.41
CA ILE A 83 -0.76 -9.34 -0.30
C ILE A 83 -1.40 -8.04 -0.80
N GLY A 84 -0.92 -7.49 -1.93
CA GLY A 84 -1.49 -6.30 -2.54
C GLY A 84 -2.95 -6.50 -2.97
N MET A 85 -3.25 -7.65 -3.58
CA MET A 85 -4.61 -8.02 -3.98
C MET A 85 -5.54 -8.25 -2.79
N GLN A 86 -5.05 -8.89 -1.71
CA GLN A 86 -5.80 -9.09 -0.48
C GLN A 86 -6.14 -7.75 0.19
N LEU A 87 -5.23 -6.78 0.16
CA LEU A 87 -5.48 -5.45 0.72
C LEU A 87 -6.64 -4.74 0.00
N VAL A 88 -6.67 -4.82 -1.34
CA VAL A 88 -7.78 -4.28 -2.15
C VAL A 88 -9.07 -5.07 -1.91
N ALA A 89 -9.00 -6.40 -1.83
CA ALA A 89 -10.14 -7.25 -1.59
C ALA A 89 -10.79 -6.94 -0.22
N HIS A 90 -9.98 -6.78 0.83
CA HIS A 90 -10.45 -6.39 2.16
C HIS A 90 -11.09 -5.00 2.15
N GLY A 91 -10.52 -4.03 1.43
CA GLY A 91 -11.14 -2.71 1.29
C GLY A 91 -12.56 -2.78 0.71
N ARG A 92 -12.76 -3.59 -0.34
CA ARG A 92 -14.10 -3.83 -0.92
C ARG A 92 -15.04 -4.54 0.04
N GLU A 93 -14.54 -5.52 0.78
CA GLU A 93 -15.34 -6.25 1.76
C GLU A 93 -15.85 -5.34 2.88
N GLN A 94 -15.01 -4.43 3.39
CA GLN A 94 -15.46 -3.47 4.39
C GLN A 94 -16.52 -2.51 3.84
N ILE A 95 -16.39 -2.05 2.59
CA ILE A 95 -17.43 -1.23 1.92
C ILE A 95 -18.77 -1.98 1.91
N LYS A 96 -18.77 -3.26 1.52
CA LYS A 96 -19.99 -4.08 1.49
C LYS A 96 -20.63 -4.19 2.87
N ARG A 97 -19.84 -4.36 3.93
CA ARG A 97 -20.34 -4.40 5.31
C ARG A 97 -21.01 -3.10 5.73
N TYR A 98 -20.48 -1.95 5.30
CA TYR A 98 -21.15 -0.66 5.50
C TYR A 98 -22.46 -0.55 4.73
N ASP A 99 -22.52 -1.06 3.51
CA ASP A 99 -23.76 -1.08 2.70
C ASP A 99 -24.84 -1.94 3.35
N ASP A 100 -24.49 -3.12 3.89
CA ASP A 100 -25.41 -4.00 4.62
C ASP A 100 -25.97 -3.32 5.88
N VAL A 101 -25.12 -2.61 6.63
CA VAL A 101 -25.55 -1.79 7.78
C VAL A 101 -26.46 -0.64 7.33
N LEU A 102 -26.13 0.03 6.23
CA LEU A 102 -26.97 1.12 5.70
C LEU A 102 -28.37 0.61 5.35
N ALA A 103 -28.44 -0.56 4.70
CA ALA A 103 -29.70 -1.21 4.33
C ALA A 103 -30.55 -1.52 5.57
N SER A 104 -29.96 -2.04 6.65
CA SER A 104 -30.70 -2.35 7.88
C SER A 104 -31.32 -1.10 8.53
N TYR A 105 -30.63 0.04 8.50
CA TYR A 105 -31.18 1.31 9.04
C TYR A 105 -32.27 1.92 8.14
N GLN A 106 -32.21 1.71 6.82
CA GLN A 106 -33.24 2.16 5.89
C GLN A 106 -34.52 1.31 5.98
N THR A 107 -34.40 -0.01 6.16
CA THR A 107 -35.56 -0.90 6.38
C THR A 107 -36.20 -0.73 7.77
N SER A 108 -35.45 -0.22 8.74
CA SER A 108 -35.95 0.09 10.11
C SER A 108 -36.68 1.44 10.20
N SER A 109 -36.70 2.23 9.12
CA SER A 109 -37.36 3.54 9.08
C SER A 109 -38.65 3.61 8.22
N PRO A 110 -39.62 2.66 8.31
CA PRO A 110 -41.00 2.98 8.02
C PRO A 110 -41.63 3.72 9.21
N GLN A 111 -42.02 4.97 8.96
CA GLN A 111 -42.83 5.86 9.80
C GLN A 111 -42.15 6.59 10.97
N SER A 112 -41.76 7.85 10.71
CA SER A 112 -42.40 8.92 11.47
C SER A 112 -43.19 9.77 10.47
N LYS A 113 -44.52 9.76 10.64
CA LYS A 113 -45.42 10.81 10.17
C LYS A 113 -44.90 12.19 10.60
#